data_AF-A0A2W2MQ79-F1
#
_entry.id   AF-A0A2W2MQ79-F1
#
_cell.length_a   1.000
_cell.length_b   1.000
_cell.length_c   1.000
_cell.angle_alpha   90.00
_cell.angle_beta   90.00
_cell.angle_gamma   90.00
#
_symmetry.space_group_name_H-M   'P 1'
#
loop_
_entity.id
_entity.type
_entity.pdbx_description
1 polymer ?
#
loop_
_entity_poly.entity_id
_entity_poly.type
_entity_poly.pdbx_seq_one_letter_code
_entity_poly.pdbx_strand_id
1 'polypeptide(L)' 'MTKALQKAKGFKKSRSGTYLSMATTAFGAVGVAKQIKKARAEHDTLRLIDATVSAVAIVTGLAILYRELKRLGDDDVLLG' A
#
# COMPACT_ATOMS: atom_id res chain seq x y z
N MET A 1 11.85 24.59 -4.03
CA MET A 1 10.68 23.72 -3.78
C MET A 1 9.62 24.55 -3.05
N THR A 2 8.34 24.52 -3.46
CA THR A 2 7.30 25.39 -2.88
C THR A 2 6.75 24.85 -1.55
N LYS A 3 6.26 25.74 -0.65
CA LYS A 3 5.70 25.37 0.67
C LYS A 3 4.57 24.33 0.59
N ALA A 4 3.74 24.41 -0.44
CA ALA A 4 2.65 23.47 -0.68
C ALA A 4 3.15 22.03 -0.92
N LEU A 5 4.23 21.85 -1.69
CA LEU A 5 4.80 20.53 -1.96
C LEU A 5 5.41 19.90 -0.70
N GLN A 6 6.03 20.71 0.17
CA GLN A 6 6.54 20.24 1.45
C GLN A 6 5.40 19.77 2.37
N LYS A 7 4.31 20.54 2.47
CA LYS A 7 3.13 20.16 3.27
C LYS A 7 2.50 18.86 2.79
N ALA A 8 2.36 18.68 1.48
CA ALA A 8 1.83 17.43 0.90
C ALA A 8 2.71 16.22 1.21
N LYS A 9 4.04 16.36 1.12
CA LYS A 9 4.98 15.28 1.52
C LYS A 9 4.90 14.98 3.01
N GLY A 10 4.81 16.00 3.86
CA GLY A 10 4.63 15.84 5.31
C GLY A 10 3.34 15.11 5.64
N PHE A 11 2.24 15.47 5.00
CA PHE A 11 0.96 14.79 5.17
C PHE A 11 1.03 13.32 4.79
N LYS A 12 1.60 12.96 3.63
CA LYS A 12 1.74 11.55 3.23
C LYS A 12 2.54 10.70 4.22
N LYS A 13 3.53 11.29 4.90
CA LYS A 13 4.36 10.62 5.92
C LYS A 13 3.77 10.66 7.34
N SER A 14 2.67 11.36 7.55
CA SER A 14 1.99 11.40 8.85
C SER A 14 1.22 10.10 9.09
N ARG A 15 0.92 9.76 10.36
CA ARG A 15 0.13 8.56 10.71
C ARG A 15 -1.19 8.49 9.91
N SER A 16 -1.93 9.59 9.84
CA SER A 16 -3.19 9.67 9.09
C SER A 16 -2.98 9.48 7.58
N GLY A 17 -1.91 10.05 7.02
CA GLY A 17 -1.55 9.86 5.61
C GLY A 17 -1.12 8.42 5.29
N THR A 18 -0.42 7.77 6.21
CA THR A 18 -0.02 6.36 6.10
C THR A 18 -1.25 5.44 6.15
N TYR A 19 -2.18 5.65 7.09
CA TYR A 19 -3.45 4.90 7.14
C TYR A 19 -4.27 5.06 5.86
N LEU A 20 -4.39 6.29 5.35
CA LEU A 20 -5.08 6.54 4.09
C LEU A 20 -4.40 5.82 2.91
N SER A 21 -3.07 5.82 2.87
CA SER A 21 -2.30 5.12 1.84
C SER A 21 -2.54 3.61 1.91
N MET A 22 -2.49 3.02 3.11
CA MET A 22 -2.79 1.60 3.34
C MET A 22 -4.22 1.25 2.91
N ALA A 23 -5.21 2.09 3.26
CA ALA A 23 -6.60 1.88 2.87
C ALA A 23 -6.78 1.89 1.35
N THR A 24 -6.17 2.86 0.66
CA THR A 24 -6.22 2.95 -0.81
C THR A 24 -5.56 1.73 -1.46
N THR A 25 -4.41 1.28 -0.92
CA THR A 25 -3.73 0.07 -1.39
C THR A 25 -4.57 -1.19 -1.16
N ALA A 26 -5.17 -1.36 0.01
CA ALA A 26 -6.03 -2.48 0.33
C ALA A 26 -7.29 -2.52 -0.55
N PHE A 27 -7.85 -1.36 -0.90
CA PHE A 27 -8.94 -1.27 -1.87
C PHE A 27 -8.51 -1.78 -3.26
N GLY A 28 -7.32 -1.40 -3.73
CA GLY A 28 -6.76 -1.93 -4.98
C GLY A 28 -6.56 -3.45 -4.96
N ALA A 29 -6.23 -4.02 -3.80
CA ALA A 29 -6.06 -5.47 -3.63
C ALA A 29 -7.32 -6.26 -3.94
N VAL A 30 -8.51 -5.71 -3.70
CA VAL A 30 -9.80 -6.33 -4.05
C VAL A 30 -9.91 -6.54 -5.56
N GLY A 31 -9.42 -5.58 -6.36
CA GLY A 31 -9.36 -5.69 -7.82
C GLY A 31 -8.45 -6.83 -8.27
N VAL A 32 -7.25 -6.94 -7.69
CA VAL A 32 -6.31 -8.03 -7.98
C VAL A 32 -6.91 -9.40 -7.61
N ALA A 33 -7.58 -9.50 -6.45
CA ALA A 33 -8.25 -10.73 -6.05
C ALA A 33 -9.31 -11.19 -7.08
N LYS A 34 -10.10 -10.26 -7.62
CA LYS A 34 -11.05 -10.55 -8.70
C LYS A 34 -10.34 -11.00 -9.99
N GLN A 35 -9.22 -10.38 -10.35
CA GLN A 35 -8.44 -10.77 -11.52
C GLN A 35 -7.87 -12.17 -11.40
N ILE A 36 -7.33 -12.55 -10.24
CA ILE A 36 -6.87 -13.91 -9.96
C ILE A 36 -8.02 -14.90 -10.10
N LYS A 37 -9.18 -14.61 -9.49
CA LYS A 37 -10.36 -15.49 -9.58
C LYS A 37 -10.80 -15.68 -11.03
N LYS A 38 -10.84 -14.60 -11.82
CA LYS A 38 -11.22 -14.63 -13.23
C LYS A 38 -10.22 -15.43 -14.07
N ALA A 39 -8.92 -15.15 -13.92
CA ALA A 39 -7.86 -15.85 -14.64
C ALA A 39 -7.86 -17.37 -14.37
N ARG A 40 -8.15 -17.78 -13.14
CA ARG A 40 -8.32 -19.20 -12.79
C ARG A 40 -9.54 -19.83 -13.46
N ALA A 41 -10.67 -19.13 -13.49
CA ALA A 41 -11.90 -19.62 -14.10
C ALA A 41 -11.79 -19.75 -15.63
N GLU A 42 -11.00 -18.89 -16.26
CA GLU A 42 -10.80 -18.85 -17.72
C GLU A 42 -9.55 -19.63 -18.19
N HIS A 43 -8.80 -20.26 -17.26
CA HIS A 43 -7.51 -20.91 -17.53
C HIS A 43 -6.47 -20.00 -18.21
N ASP A 44 -6.56 -18.69 -18.02
CA ASP A 44 -5.63 -17.70 -18.55
C ASP A 44 -4.38 -17.62 -17.66
N THR A 45 -3.35 -18.39 -18.04
CA THR A 45 -2.12 -18.52 -17.25
C THR A 45 -1.29 -17.24 -17.24
N LEU A 46 -1.26 -16.50 -18.35
CA LEU A 46 -0.48 -15.25 -18.44
C LEU A 46 -1.06 -14.18 -17.51
N ARG A 47 -2.38 -14.03 -17.53
CA ARG A 47 -3.08 -13.12 -16.62
C ARG A 47 -2.98 -13.54 -15.17
N LEU A 48 -2.96 -14.85 -14.90
CA LEU A 48 -2.77 -15.36 -13.54
C LEU A 48 -1.40 -14.97 -12.98
N ILE A 49 -0.34 -15.06 -13.79
CA ILE A 49 1.02 -14.67 -13.41
C ILE A 49 1.08 -13.16 -13.13
N ASP A 50 0.56 -12.34 -14.04
CA ASP A 50 0.52 -10.88 -13.87
C ASP A 50 -0.22 -10.45 -12.60
N ALA A 51 -1.39 -11.02 -12.36
CA ALA A 51 -2.18 -10.75 -11.17
C ALA A 51 -1.47 -11.24 -9.89
N THR A 52 -0.70 -12.32 -9.96
CA THR A 52 0.10 -12.82 -8.83
C THR A 52 1.27 -11.88 -8.50
N VAL A 53 2.00 -11.40 -9.52
CA VAL A 53 3.07 -10.40 -9.33
C VAL A 53 2.49 -9.12 -8.73
N SER A 54 1.33 -8.67 -9.22
CA SER A 54 0.61 -7.53 -8.67
C SER A 54 0.23 -7.74 -7.19
N ALA A 55 -0.22 -8.94 -6.81
CA ALA A 55 -0.53 -9.26 -5.42
C ALA A 55 0.71 -9.18 -4.51
N VAL A 56 1.85 -9.71 -4.97
CA VAL A 56 3.14 -9.64 -4.24
C VAL A 56 3.57 -8.17 -4.03
N ALA A 57 3.43 -7.33 -5.05
CA ALA A 57 3.74 -5.91 -4.95
C ALA A 57 2.86 -5.21 -3.91
N ILE A 58 1.56 -5.51 -3.85
CA ILE A 58 0.63 -4.97 -2.85
C ILE A 58 1.04 -5.38 -1.43
N VAL A 59 1.30 -6.68 -1.20
CA VAL A 59 1.72 -7.18 0.11
C VAL A 59 3.00 -6.50 0.58
N THR A 60 3.98 -6.38 -0.33
CA THR A 60 5.26 -5.72 -0.03
C THR A 60 5.07 -4.24 0.29
N GLY A 61 4.25 -3.53 -0.50
CA GLY A 61 3.93 -2.12 -0.25
C GLY A 61 3.26 -1.90 1.11
N LEU A 62 2.29 -2.75 1.47
CA LEU A 62 1.62 -2.71 2.77
C LEU A 62 2.59 -3.00 3.93
N ALA A 63 3.50 -3.97 3.77
CA ALA A 63 4.51 -4.27 4.77
C ALA A 63 5.45 -3.08 5.02
N ILE A 64 5.84 -2.36 3.96
CA ILE A 64 6.65 -1.14 4.08
C ILE A 64 5.87 -0.05 4.83
N LEU A 65 4.62 0.22 4.45
CA LEU A 65 3.78 1.23 5.11
C LEU A 65 3.52 0.88 6.58
N TYR A 66 3.32 -0.40 6.90
CA TYR A 66 3.17 -0.85 8.28
C TYR A 66 4.44 -0.62 9.10
N ARG A 67 5.62 -0.93 8.54
CA ARG A 67 6.90 -0.64 9.18
C ARG A 67 7.07 0.87 9.44
N GLU A 68 6.67 1.72 8.49
CA GLU A 68 6.67 3.16 8.67
C GLU A 68 5.70 3.63 9.75
N LEU A 69 4.48 3.08 9.78
CA LEU A 69 3.48 3.39 10.79
C LEU A 69 4.00 3.06 12.21
N LYS A 70 4.64 1.89 12.37
CA LYS A 70 5.25 1.50 13.64
C LYS A 70 6.38 2.44 14.04
N ARG A 71 7.26 2.80 13.09
CA ARG A 71 8.35 3.76 13.35
C ARG A 71 7.83 5.13 13.77
N LEU A 72 6.76 5.64 13.15
CA LEU A 72 6.11 6.88 13.58
C LEU A 72 5.52 6.75 15.00
N GLY A 73 5.05 5.56 15.37
CA GLY A 73 4.66 5.20 16.74
C GLY A 73 5.80 5.34 17.74
N ASP A 74 6.92 4.68 17.42
CA ASP A 74 8.11 4.57 18.29
C ASP A 74 8.91 5.89 18.37
N ASP A 75 9.01 6.66 17.28
CA ASP A 75 9.70 7.96 17.24
C ASP A 75 8.94 9.04 18.05
N ASP A 76 7.60 8.97 18.11
CA ASP A 76 6.79 9.90 18.91
C ASP A 76 6.91 9.64 20.44
N VAL A 77 7.17 8.39 20.88
CA VAL A 77 7.31 8.07 22.33
C VAL A 77 8.71 8.35 22.88
N LEU A 78 9.73 8.48 22.04
CA LEU A 78 11.10 8.82 22.46
C LEU A 78 11.34 10.34 22.59
N LEU A 79 10.36 11.15 22.21
CA LEU A 79 10.41 12.62 22.24
C LEU A 79 9.39 13.23 23.24
N GLY A 80 8.72 12.38 24.02
CA GLY A 80 7.84 12.75 25.14
C GLY A 80 8.56 12.79 26.48
#